data_AF-A0A6C0LE21-F1
#
_entry.id   AF-A0A6C0LE21-F1
#
_cell.length_a   1.000
_cell.length_b   1.000
_cell.length_c   1.000
_cell.angle_alpha   90.00
_cell.angle_beta   90.00
_cell.angle_gamma   90.00
#
_symmetry.space_group_name_H-M   'P 1'
#
loop_
_entity.id
_entity.type
_entity.pdbx_description
1 polymer ?
#
loop_
_entity_poly.entity_id
_entity_poly.type
_entity_poly.pdbx_seq_one_letter_code
_entity_poly.pdbx_strand_id
1 'polypeptide(L)'
;MTERFISNVVIGMREFQRINCIKNECVTNVQYLYDCFKINSASAIKAKPVIVVSIDDETQTFICVGGHLIILLDDNETIIDPSYDVFSLKNKSYYDNIKDLMDSFNNESKEILKQIFQKSISKFLEFIKLADRINNGELVICDKKFYNNQADYIEKIVN
;
A
#
# COMPACT_ATOMS: atom_id res chain seq x y z
N MET A 1 -16.39 16.27 7.22
CA MET A 1 -17.13 15.52 6.18
C MET A 1 -16.16 14.67 5.36
N THR A 2 -15.05 15.25 4.89
CA THR A 2 -14.00 14.59 4.10
C THR A 2 -13.35 13.35 4.74
N GLU A 3 -12.99 13.38 6.04
CA GLU A 3 -12.34 12.23 6.69
C GLU A 3 -13.23 10.98 6.75
N ARG A 4 -14.52 11.17 7.02
CA ARG A 4 -15.51 10.07 7.03
C ARG A 4 -15.70 9.49 5.63
N PHE A 5 -15.73 10.33 4.61
CA PHE A 5 -15.81 9.88 3.22
C PHE A 5 -14.61 9.01 2.84
N ILE A 6 -13.39 9.51 3.07
CA ILE A 6 -12.15 8.76 2.79
C ILE A 6 -12.11 7.44 3.55
N SER A 7 -12.49 7.44 4.84
CA SER A 7 -12.55 6.21 5.63
C SER A 7 -13.50 5.18 5.01
N ASN A 8 -14.70 5.61 4.59
CA ASN A 8 -15.66 4.75 3.90
C ASN A 8 -15.10 4.21 2.58
N VAL A 9 -14.39 5.04 1.80
CA VAL A 9 -13.73 4.62 0.57
C VAL A 9 -12.69 3.53 0.85
N VAL A 10 -11.79 3.73 1.82
CA VAL A 10 -10.74 2.75 2.16
C VAL A 10 -11.34 1.43 2.63
N ILE A 11 -12.35 1.48 3.50
CA ILE A 11 -13.06 0.28 3.98
C ILE A 11 -13.72 -0.44 2.80
N GLY A 12 -14.43 0.29 1.94
CA GLY A 12 -15.08 -0.25 0.76
C GLY A 12 -14.12 -0.89 -0.24
N MET A 13 -12.97 -0.27 -0.48
CA MET A 13 -11.94 -0.80 -1.39
C MET A 13 -11.43 -2.15 -0.86
N ARG A 14 -11.12 -2.21 0.44
CA ARG A 14 -10.66 -3.43 1.09
C ARG A 14 -11.75 -4.52 1.07
N GLU A 15 -12.99 -4.15 1.31
CA GLU A 15 -14.12 -5.08 1.23
C GLU A 15 -14.31 -5.64 -0.19
N PHE A 16 -14.29 -4.78 -1.21
CA PHE A 16 -14.38 -5.17 -2.61
C PHE A 16 -13.28 -6.17 -2.98
N GLN A 17 -12.03 -5.85 -2.61
CA GLN A 17 -10.89 -6.72 -2.85
C GLN A 17 -11.04 -8.07 -2.13
N ARG A 18 -11.51 -8.06 -0.88
CA ARG A 18 -11.76 -9.28 -0.10
C ARG A 18 -12.80 -10.18 -0.77
N ILE A 19 -13.97 -9.64 -1.13
CA ILE A 19 -15.07 -10.40 -1.71
C ILE A 19 -14.70 -11.00 -3.07
N ASN A 20 -13.89 -10.28 -3.85
CA ASN A 20 -13.48 -10.68 -5.19
C ASN A 20 -12.10 -11.36 -5.25
N CYS A 21 -11.49 -11.65 -4.09
CA CYS A 21 -10.18 -12.30 -3.97
C CYS A 21 -9.04 -11.59 -4.74
N ILE A 22 -9.07 -10.26 -4.77
CA ILE A 22 -8.11 -9.42 -5.51
C ILE A 22 -6.81 -9.28 -4.71
N LYS A 23 -5.68 -9.42 -5.38
CA LYS A 23 -4.33 -9.34 -4.81
C LYS A 23 -3.38 -8.67 -5.79
N ASN A 24 -2.27 -8.10 -5.29
CA ASN A 24 -1.22 -7.49 -6.11
C ASN A 24 -1.66 -6.27 -6.95
N GLU A 25 -2.74 -5.60 -6.57
CA GLU A 25 -3.26 -4.41 -7.26
C GLU A 25 -2.91 -3.10 -6.52
N CYS A 26 -1.86 -3.11 -5.70
CA CYS A 26 -1.55 -1.99 -4.79
C CYS A 26 -1.31 -0.65 -5.50
N VAL A 27 -0.72 -0.65 -6.69
CA VAL A 27 -0.50 0.57 -7.49
C VAL A 27 -1.84 1.16 -7.91
N THR A 28 -2.70 0.35 -8.52
CA THR A 28 -4.05 0.76 -8.95
C THR A 28 -4.90 1.21 -7.76
N ASN A 29 -4.79 0.51 -6.61
CA ASN A 29 -5.45 0.88 -5.37
C ASN A 29 -5.00 2.26 -4.86
N VAL A 30 -3.70 2.49 -4.79
CA VAL A 30 -3.16 3.77 -4.32
C VAL A 30 -3.51 4.90 -5.27
N GLN A 31 -3.43 4.69 -6.60
CA GLN A 31 -3.88 5.67 -7.58
C GLN A 31 -5.34 6.07 -7.34
N TYR A 32 -6.24 5.09 -7.23
CA TYR A 32 -7.67 5.35 -6.99
C TYR A 32 -7.89 6.17 -5.71
N LEU A 33 -7.26 5.76 -4.62
CA LEU A 33 -7.39 6.47 -3.35
C LEU A 33 -6.78 7.88 -3.41
N TYR A 34 -5.63 8.04 -4.07
CA TYR A 34 -4.97 9.33 -4.30
C TYR A 34 -5.92 10.30 -5.02
N ASP A 35 -6.58 9.83 -6.08
CA ASP A 35 -7.53 10.62 -6.85
C ASP A 35 -8.76 11.00 -6.01
N CYS A 36 -9.29 10.06 -5.21
CA CYS A 36 -10.37 10.38 -4.25
C CYS A 36 -9.96 11.49 -3.28
N PHE A 37 -8.74 11.46 -2.73
CA PHE A 37 -8.23 12.51 -1.86
C PHE A 37 -8.09 13.85 -2.57
N LYS A 38 -7.47 13.87 -3.76
CA LYS A 38 -7.24 15.11 -4.51
C LYS A 38 -8.55 15.81 -4.90
N ILE A 39 -9.61 15.06 -5.15
CA ILE A 39 -10.92 15.61 -5.51
C ILE A 39 -11.70 16.08 -4.27
N ASN A 40 -11.61 15.36 -3.14
CA ASN A 40 -12.53 15.55 -2.01
C ASN A 40 -11.88 16.16 -0.75
N SER A 41 -10.55 16.32 -0.74
CA SER A 41 -9.79 16.83 0.40
C SER A 41 -8.82 17.92 0.02
N ALA A 42 -8.66 18.89 0.92
CA ALA A 42 -7.57 19.87 0.88
C ALA A 42 -6.29 19.38 1.58
N SER A 43 -6.34 18.22 2.25
CA SER A 43 -5.15 17.62 2.87
C SER A 43 -4.10 17.35 1.80
N ALA A 44 -2.87 17.80 2.02
CA ALA A 44 -1.79 17.31 1.20
C ALA A 44 -1.46 15.87 1.60
N ILE A 45 -1.16 15.11 0.55
CA ILE A 45 -0.98 13.68 0.58
C ILE A 45 0.12 13.33 -0.41
N LYS A 46 0.78 12.21 -0.17
CA LYS A 46 1.74 11.64 -1.11
C LYS A 46 1.57 10.13 -1.21
N ALA A 47 1.69 9.60 -2.42
CA ALA A 47 2.01 8.21 -2.63
C ALA A 47 3.44 7.97 -2.12
N LYS A 48 3.65 6.89 -1.36
CA LYS A 48 4.97 6.56 -0.80
C LYS A 48 5.24 5.07 -0.98
N PRO A 49 6.42 4.70 -1.49
CA PRO A 49 6.83 3.31 -1.55
C PRO A 49 7.22 2.83 -0.16
N VAL A 50 6.87 1.59 0.15
CA VAL A 50 7.23 0.93 1.40
C VAL A 50 7.53 -0.54 1.15
N ILE A 51 8.39 -1.10 2.00
CA ILE A 51 8.55 -2.53 2.18
C ILE A 51 7.70 -2.92 3.38
N VAL A 52 6.84 -3.91 3.21
CA VAL A 52 6.04 -4.45 4.32
C VAL A 52 6.63 -5.76 4.76
N VAL A 53 6.88 -5.90 6.06
CA VAL A 53 7.24 -7.17 6.67
C VAL A 53 6.12 -7.57 7.62
N SER A 54 5.76 -8.84 7.60
CA SER A 54 4.85 -9.45 8.58
C SER A 54 5.51 -10.72 9.12
N ILE A 55 5.53 -10.82 10.45
CA ILE A 55 6.08 -11.96 11.17
C ILE A 55 4.97 -12.50 12.07
N ASP A 56 4.53 -13.72 11.79
CA ASP A 56 3.54 -14.39 12.62
C ASP A 56 4.24 -15.48 13.44
N ASP A 57 4.45 -15.19 14.72
CA ASP A 57 5.11 -16.10 15.66
C ASP A 57 4.28 -17.37 15.91
N GLU A 58 2.95 -17.32 15.77
CA GLU A 58 2.08 -18.49 15.99
C GLU A 58 2.27 -19.51 14.86
N THR A 59 2.38 -19.03 13.62
CA THR A 59 2.52 -19.88 12.42
C THR A 59 3.96 -20.03 11.95
N GLN A 60 4.91 -19.31 12.59
CA GLN A 60 6.31 -19.21 12.17
C GLN A 60 6.45 -18.76 10.71
N THR A 61 5.53 -17.89 10.25
CA THR A 61 5.54 -17.40 8.87
C THR A 61 6.18 -16.03 8.77
N PHE A 62 7.06 -15.87 7.78
CA PHE A 62 7.67 -14.61 7.40
C PHE A 62 7.18 -14.20 6.02
N ILE A 63 6.58 -13.01 5.92
CA ILE A 63 6.12 -12.42 4.66
C ILE A 63 6.82 -11.09 4.45
N CYS A 64 7.41 -10.92 3.27
CA CYS A 64 7.99 -9.65 2.85
C CYS A 64 7.35 -9.21 1.52
N VAL A 65 6.69 -8.06 1.54
CA VAL A 65 6.16 -7.38 0.36
C VAL A 65 7.11 -6.25 0.00
N GLY A 66 8.01 -6.53 -0.95
CA GLY A 66 9.09 -5.61 -1.30
C GLY A 66 8.69 -4.39 -2.11
N GLY A 67 7.55 -4.41 -2.80
CA GLY A 67 7.05 -3.29 -3.58
C GLY A 67 5.61 -3.06 -3.22
N HIS A 68 5.36 -2.10 -2.33
CA HIS A 68 4.03 -1.68 -1.95
C HIS A 68 3.93 -0.17 -1.99
N LEU A 69 2.78 0.37 -2.38
CA LEU A 69 2.50 1.79 -2.27
C LEU A 69 1.49 2.01 -1.14
N ILE A 70 1.63 3.13 -0.46
CA ILE A 70 0.67 3.66 0.51
C ILE A 70 0.39 5.13 0.22
N ILE A 71 -0.64 5.69 0.85
CA ILE A 71 -0.82 7.14 0.99
C ILE A 71 -0.30 7.57 2.36
N LEU A 72 0.55 8.59 2.39
CA LEU A 72 0.95 9.29 3.61
C LEU A 72 0.25 10.65 3.68
N LEU A 73 -0.36 10.96 4.81
CA LEU A 73 -0.94 12.29 5.07
C LEU A 73 0.16 13.31 5.45
N ASP A 74 -0.19 14.59 5.45
CA ASP A 74 0.71 15.71 5.74
C ASP A 74 1.44 15.65 7.08
N ASP A 75 0.86 14.99 8.07
CA ASP A 75 1.52 14.75 9.36
C ASP A 75 2.77 13.86 9.23
N ASN A 76 3.01 13.27 8.06
CA ASN A 76 4.06 12.31 7.75
C ASN A 76 4.09 11.06 8.64
N GLU A 77 3.04 10.85 9.44
CA GLU A 77 2.94 9.76 10.41
C GLU A 77 1.75 8.84 10.08
N THR A 78 0.66 9.40 9.56
CA THR A 78 -0.54 8.62 9.26
C THR A 78 -0.40 7.93 7.91
N ILE A 79 -0.26 6.60 7.97
CA ILE A 79 -0.24 5.69 6.82
C ILE A 79 -1.65 5.22 6.50
N ILE A 80 -2.06 5.36 5.24
CA ILE A 80 -3.30 4.78 4.72
C ILE A 80 -2.95 3.78 3.61
N ASP A 81 -3.30 2.53 3.85
CA ASP A 81 -3.05 1.41 2.94
C ASP A 81 -4.37 0.87 2.36
N PRO A 82 -4.71 1.16 1.09
CA PRO A 82 -5.97 0.68 0.51
C PRO A 82 -5.99 -0.82 0.17
N SER A 83 -4.87 -1.55 0.35
CA SER A 83 -4.77 -2.93 -0.14
C SER A 83 -5.20 -3.93 0.93
N TYR A 84 -6.16 -4.79 0.59
CA TYR A 84 -6.69 -5.78 1.53
C TYR A 84 -5.69 -6.87 1.89
N ASP A 85 -4.90 -7.34 0.92
CA ASP A 85 -3.91 -8.39 1.14
C ASP A 85 -2.88 -7.99 2.20
N VAL A 86 -2.31 -6.79 2.11
CA VAL A 86 -1.43 -6.24 3.14
C VAL A 86 -2.18 -5.93 4.42
N PHE A 87 -3.36 -5.32 4.35
CA PHE A 87 -4.18 -5.04 5.53
C PHE A 87 -4.47 -6.31 6.36
N SER A 88 -4.71 -7.44 5.70
CA SER A 88 -5.01 -8.72 6.34
C SER A 88 -3.82 -9.41 7.03
N LEU A 89 -2.60 -8.93 6.80
CA LEU A 89 -1.41 -9.45 7.48
C LEU A 89 -1.42 -9.06 8.96
N LYS A 90 -1.20 -10.05 9.83
CA LYS A 90 -0.97 -9.84 11.26
C LYS A 90 0.45 -9.30 11.50
N ASN A 91 0.64 -8.56 12.60
CA ASN A 91 1.97 -8.13 13.08
C ASN A 91 2.86 -7.53 11.97
N LYS A 92 2.28 -6.65 11.14
CA LYS A 92 2.98 -6.04 10.01
C LYS A 92 3.65 -4.74 10.42
N SER A 93 4.78 -4.47 9.79
CA SER A 93 5.54 -3.23 9.90
C SER A 93 5.83 -2.70 8.50
N TYR A 94 5.80 -1.37 8.37
CA TYR A 94 6.05 -0.66 7.13
C TYR A 94 7.41 0.04 7.23
N TYR A 95 8.29 -0.20 6.26
CA TYR A 95 9.61 0.41 6.18
C TYR A 95 9.69 1.22 4.89
N ASP A 96 10.01 2.50 5.00
CA ASP A 96 10.13 3.40 3.85
C ASP A 96 11.57 3.57 3.36
N ASN A 97 12.52 2.92 4.02
CA ASN A 97 13.90 2.88 3.61
C ASN A 97 14.54 1.54 4.01
N ILE A 98 15.55 1.16 3.22
CA ILE A 98 16.21 -0.14 3.35
C ILE A 98 17.04 -0.21 4.64
N LYS A 99 17.56 0.91 5.11
CA LYS A 99 18.39 0.94 6.32
C LYS A 99 17.57 0.53 7.54
N ASP A 100 16.43 1.16 7.75
CA ASP A 100 15.56 0.87 8.91
C ASP A 100 15.00 -0.56 8.84
N LEU A 101 14.71 -1.05 7.63
CA LEU A 101 14.39 -2.46 7.41
C LEU A 101 15.54 -3.37 7.85
N MET A 102 16.78 -3.09 7.46
CA MET A 102 17.92 -3.95 7.81
C MET A 102 18.26 -3.86 9.30
N ASP A 103 18.07 -2.69 9.92
CA ASP A 103 18.32 -2.45 11.33
C ASP A 103 17.29 -3.15 12.24
N SER A 104 16.10 -3.49 11.72
CA SER A 104 15.07 -4.22 12.48
C SER A 104 15.36 -5.71 12.69
N PHE A 105 16.43 -6.26 12.09
CA PHE A 105 16.82 -7.66 12.23
C PHE A 105 18.16 -7.84 12.93
N ASN A 106 18.32 -8.94 13.66
CA ASN A 106 19.60 -9.33 14.25
C ASN A 106 20.59 -9.84 13.19
N ASN A 107 21.89 -9.88 13.52
CA ASN A 107 22.95 -10.20 12.55
C ASN A 107 22.86 -11.63 11.98
N GLU A 108 22.37 -12.61 12.75
CA GLU A 108 22.20 -13.99 12.27
C GLU A 108 21.08 -14.08 11.20
N SER A 109 20.00 -13.34 11.40
CA SER A 109 18.88 -13.26 10.46
C SER A 109 19.23 -12.47 9.21
N LYS A 110 20.16 -11.51 9.29
CA LYS A 110 20.55 -10.66 8.15
C LYS A 110 21.07 -11.46 6.96
N GLU A 111 21.89 -12.49 7.14
CA GLU A 111 22.46 -13.23 6.00
C GLU A 111 21.42 -14.10 5.28
N ILE A 112 20.49 -14.73 6.01
CA ILE A 112 19.37 -15.48 5.43
C ILE A 112 18.41 -14.51 4.71
N LEU A 113 18.08 -13.40 5.37
CA LEU A 113 17.15 -12.43 4.85
C LEU A 113 17.70 -11.61 3.69
N LYS A 114 19.03 -11.51 3.54
CA LYS A 114 19.69 -10.78 2.44
C LYS A 114 19.22 -11.25 1.07
N GLN A 115 19.06 -12.55 0.87
CA GLN A 115 18.58 -13.10 -0.40
C GLN A 115 17.10 -12.80 -0.62
N ILE A 116 16.29 -12.88 0.43
CA ILE A 116 14.87 -12.53 0.39
C ILE A 116 14.70 -11.05 0.07
N PHE A 117 15.50 -10.20 0.72
CA PHE A 117 15.47 -8.76 0.57
C PHE A 117 16.05 -8.28 -0.75
N GLN A 118 16.98 -8.97 -1.41
CA GLN A 118 17.47 -8.53 -2.73
C GLN A 118 16.33 -8.34 -3.74
N LYS A 119 15.43 -9.33 -3.84
CA LYS A 119 14.26 -9.21 -4.72
C LYS A 119 13.32 -8.11 -4.26
N SER A 120 13.13 -7.98 -2.94
CA SER A 120 12.26 -6.97 -2.37
C SER A 120 12.79 -5.55 -2.59
N ILE A 121 14.09 -5.33 -2.44
CA ILE A 121 14.79 -4.07 -2.67
C ILE A 121 14.66 -3.67 -4.14
N SER A 122 14.85 -4.60 -5.08
CA SER A 122 14.67 -4.29 -6.50
C SER A 122 13.26 -3.79 -6.79
N LYS A 123 12.24 -4.48 -6.26
CA LYS A 123 10.83 -4.05 -6.40
C LYS A 123 10.57 -2.72 -5.71
N PHE A 124 11.15 -2.48 -4.53
CA PHE A 124 11.03 -1.22 -3.82
C PHE A 124 11.52 -0.05 -4.68
N LEU A 125 12.67 -0.20 -5.35
CA LEU A 125 13.21 0.83 -6.24
C LEU A 125 12.33 1.10 -7.47
N GLU A 126 11.67 0.09 -8.01
CA GLU A 126 10.66 0.27 -9.07
C GLU A 126 9.46 1.08 -8.55
N PHE A 127 9.05 0.81 -7.31
CA PHE A 127 7.92 1.48 -6.67
C PHE A 127 8.22 2.93 -6.30
N ILE A 128 9.48 3.29 -6.03
CA ILE A 128 9.89 4.71 -5.91
C ILE A 128 9.49 5.48 -7.16
N LYS A 129 9.80 4.95 -8.35
CA LYS A 129 9.46 5.62 -9.62
C LYS A 129 7.95 5.71 -9.83
N LEU A 130 7.19 4.69 -9.43
CA LEU A 130 5.73 4.71 -9.53
C LEU A 130 5.13 5.76 -8.58
N ALA A 131 5.63 5.84 -7.35
CA ALA A 131 5.19 6.86 -6.40
C ALA A 131 5.47 8.27 -6.92
N ASP A 132 6.66 8.52 -7.49
CA ASP A 132 7.01 9.81 -8.08
C ASP A 132 6.05 10.21 -9.20
N ARG A 133 5.72 9.25 -10.09
CA ARG A 133 4.77 9.48 -11.19
C ARG A 133 3.38 9.87 -10.67
N ILE A 134 2.84 9.13 -9.70
CA ILE A 134 1.55 9.44 -9.07
C ILE A 134 1.59 10.83 -8.42
N ASN A 135 2.64 11.13 -7.66
CA ASN A 135 2.80 12.42 -6.98
C ASN A 135 2.94 13.61 -7.94
N ASN A 136 3.46 13.37 -9.15
CA ASN A 136 3.56 14.35 -10.23
C ASN A 136 2.28 14.46 -11.07
N GLY A 137 1.20 13.77 -10.69
CA GLY A 137 -0.10 13.83 -11.35
C GLY A 137 -0.23 12.94 -12.58
N GLU A 138 0.70 12.01 -12.82
CA GLU A 138 0.50 11.00 -13.84
C GLU A 138 -0.54 9.96 -13.39
N LEU A 139 -1.41 9.57 -14.32
CA LEU A 139 -2.35 8.48 -14.09
C LEU A 139 -1.64 7.13 -14.24
N VAL A 140 -1.41 6.43 -13.12
CA VAL A 140 -0.74 5.13 -13.10
C VAL A 140 -1.72 4.02 -12.72
N ILE A 141 -2.32 3.39 -13.74
CA ILE A 141 -3.25 2.26 -13.57
C ILE A 141 -2.63 1.01 -14.19
N CYS A 142 -2.43 -0.04 -13.37
CA CYS A 142 -1.88 -1.31 -13.84
C CYS A 142 -2.97 -2.24 -14.41
N ASP A 143 -4.17 -2.22 -13.82
CA ASP A 143 -5.34 -2.93 -14.34
C ASP A 143 -6.56 -1.99 -14.41
N LYS A 144 -6.92 -1.60 -15.64
CA LYS A 144 -8.04 -0.69 -15.91
C LYS A 144 -9.40 -1.33 -15.61
N LYS A 145 -9.54 -2.63 -15.81
CA LYS A 145 -10.80 -3.34 -15.53
C LYS A 145 -11.03 -3.38 -14.02
N PHE A 146 -9.98 -3.70 -13.27
CA PHE A 146 -10.01 -3.64 -11.81
C PHE A 146 -10.38 -2.23 -11.32
N TYR A 147 -9.68 -1.19 -11.81
CA TYR A 147 -9.94 0.20 -11.44
C TYR A 147 -11.43 0.57 -11.60
N ASN A 148 -12.00 0.30 -12.78
CA ASN A 148 -13.39 0.64 -13.08
C ASN A 148 -14.37 -0.14 -12.21
N ASN A 149 -14.16 -1.44 -12.03
CA ASN A 149 -15.06 -2.26 -11.20
C ASN A 149 -15.02 -1.83 -9.73
N GLN A 150 -13.84 -1.42 -9.23
CA GLN A 150 -13.72 -0.87 -7.88
C GLN A 150 -14.45 0.47 -7.78
N ALA A 151 -14.30 1.36 -8.77
CA ALA A 151 -15.02 2.63 -8.81
C ALA A 151 -16.55 2.44 -8.72
N ASP A 152 -17.10 1.55 -9.56
CA ASP A 152 -18.53 1.21 -9.59
C ASP A 152 -19.03 0.65 -8.24
N TYR A 153 -18.18 -0.09 -7.52
CA TYR A 153 -18.50 -0.62 -6.21
C TYR A 153 -18.50 0.49 -5.14
N ILE A 154 -17.47 1.34 -5.13
CA ILE A 154 -17.35 2.45 -4.18
C ILE A 154 -18.50 3.43 -4.34
N GLU A 155 -18.86 3.79 -5.57
CA GLU A 155 -19.98 4.70 -5.85
C GLU A 155 -21.30 4.22 -5.20
N LYS A 156 -21.55 2.91 -5.19
CA LYS A 156 -22.78 2.33 -4.62
C LYS A 156 -22.85 2.40 -3.09
N ILE A 157 -21.71 2.49 -2.41
CA ILE A 157 -21.65 2.45 -0.93
C ILE A 157 -21.44 3.84 -0.32
N VAL A 158 -20.96 4.82 -1.11
CA VAL A 158 -20.74 6.20 -0.64
C VAL A 158 -21.87 7.16 -1.02
N ASN A 159 -22.72 6.80 -1.97
CA ASN A 159 -24.00 7.46 -2.27
C ASN A 159 -25.12 6.99 -1.34
#